data_AF-A0A2D4FQ02-F1
#
_entry.id   AF-A0A2D4FQ02-F1
#
_cell.length_a   1.000
_cell.length_b   1.000
_cell.length_c   1.000
_cell.angle_alpha   90.00
_cell.angle_beta   90.00
_cell.angle_gamma   90.00
#
_symmetry.space_group_name_H-M   'P 1'
#
loop_
_entity.id
_entity.type
_entity.pdbx_description
1 polymer ?
#
loop_
_entity_poly.entity_id
_entity_poly.type
_entity_poly.pdbx_seq_one_letter_code
_entity_poly.pdbx_strand_id
1 'polypeptide(L)'
;GLQVVGHRLRAEYPLLSREQLETDLHSDGIIQKAMAKLRDLFMAGLAETQLLCREYSWLGQIYQYVHSWSDSQLESMRGLPAEEYVSHILKLRTWVVQVQKVPQVVITFNRFFLVDLDGLLQDILPPLASIDEDILALLLSETTKRSEQFIAELASVLQLYMNVGTDIFTIAKCSQKLEHYQGQMVELQEYVDYVRALN
;
A
#
# COMPACT_ATOMS: atom_id res chain seq x y z
N GLY A 1 -7.46 61.33 -78.52
CA GLY A 1 -7.60 60.01 -77.87
C GLY A 1 -7.96 60.23 -76.42
N LEU A 2 -8.95 59.51 -75.89
CA LEU A 2 -9.31 59.57 -74.47
C LEU A 2 -8.27 58.80 -73.64
N GLN A 3 -7.73 59.46 -72.61
CA GLN A 3 -6.78 58.84 -71.69
C GLN A 3 -7.52 58.48 -70.39
N VAL A 4 -7.60 57.18 -70.11
CA VAL A 4 -8.15 56.65 -68.85
C VAL A 4 -6.99 56.46 -67.88
N VAL A 5 -7.05 57.13 -66.72
CA VAL A 5 -6.04 57.02 -65.66
C VAL A 5 -6.65 56.28 -64.47
N GLY A 6 -6.27 55.03 -64.30
CA GLY A 6 -6.65 54.22 -63.14
C GLY A 6 -5.84 54.62 -61.91
N HIS A 7 -6.53 54.98 -60.83
CA HIS A 7 -5.90 55.25 -59.53
C HIS A 7 -6.01 54.00 -58.66
N ARG A 8 -4.87 53.43 -58.25
CA ARG A 8 -4.84 52.29 -57.33
C ARG A 8 -5.07 52.80 -55.91
N LEU A 9 -6.29 52.68 -55.41
CA LEU A 9 -6.60 52.90 -54.00
C LEU A 9 -6.01 51.73 -53.20
N ARG A 10 -4.95 52.00 -52.44
CA ARG A 10 -4.48 51.09 -51.40
C ARG A 10 -5.33 51.35 -50.16
N ALA A 11 -6.14 50.38 -49.76
CA ALA A 11 -6.80 50.42 -48.46
C ALA A 11 -5.71 50.25 -47.39
N GLU A 12 -5.45 51.31 -46.63
CA GLU A 12 -4.69 51.21 -45.38
C GLU A 12 -5.67 50.77 -44.30
N TYR A 13 -5.68 49.47 -44.02
CA TYR A 13 -6.40 48.97 -42.85
C TYR A 13 -5.59 49.39 -41.62
N PRO A 14 -6.17 50.14 -40.66
CA PRO A 14 -5.49 50.42 -39.42
C PRO A 14 -5.13 49.09 -38.76
N LEU A 15 -3.86 48.93 -38.38
CA LEU A 15 -3.42 47.76 -37.63
C LEU A 15 -4.24 47.76 -36.33
N LEU A 16 -5.00 46.67 -36.11
CA LEU A 16 -5.77 46.49 -34.89
C LEU A 16 -4.83 46.69 -33.70
N SER A 17 -5.18 47.63 -32.82
CA SER A 17 -4.47 47.75 -31.55
C SER A 17 -4.68 46.44 -30.78
N ARG A 18 -3.67 46.04 -30.00
CA ARG A 18 -3.75 44.83 -29.18
C ARG A 18 -4.99 44.85 -28.27
N GLU A 19 -5.32 46.02 -27.72
CA GLU A 19 -6.47 46.22 -26.83
C GLU A 19 -7.81 45.97 -27.54
N GLN A 20 -7.96 46.41 -28.79
CA GLN A 20 -9.14 46.12 -29.61
C GLN A 20 -9.22 44.65 -29.96
N LEU A 21 -8.11 44.02 -30.35
CA LEU A 21 -8.10 42.58 -30.63
C LEU A 21 -8.48 41.76 -29.38
N GLU A 22 -7.95 42.11 -28.21
CA GLU A 22 -8.34 41.47 -26.95
C GLU A 22 -9.83 41.67 -26.65
N THR A 23 -10.37 42.88 -26.85
CA THR A 23 -11.80 43.17 -26.64
C THR A 23 -12.69 42.39 -27.62
N ASP A 24 -12.30 42.31 -28.88
CA ASP A 24 -13.02 41.58 -29.92
C ASP A 24 -13.04 40.08 -29.62
N LEU A 25 -11.89 39.51 -29.22
CA LEU A 25 -11.79 38.11 -28.82
C LEU A 25 -12.64 37.80 -27.57
N HIS A 26 -12.75 38.74 -26.63
CA HIS A 26 -13.60 38.57 -25.45
C HIS A 26 -15.10 38.75 -25.75
N SER A 27 -15.46 39.55 -26.75
CA SER A 27 -16.86 39.81 -27.11
C SER A 27 -17.40 38.86 -28.18
N ASP A 28 -16.53 38.12 -28.88
CA ASP A 28 -16.93 37.16 -29.90
C ASP A 28 -17.80 36.02 -29.32
N GLY A 29 -19.04 35.93 -29.82
CA GLY A 29 -20.03 34.97 -29.34
C GLY A 29 -19.69 33.50 -29.65
N ILE A 30 -18.89 33.22 -30.68
CA ILE A 30 -18.41 31.86 -30.99
C ILE A 30 -17.34 31.47 -29.97
N ILE A 31 -16.39 32.36 -29.69
CA ILE A 31 -15.34 32.14 -28.69
C ILE A 31 -15.97 31.95 -27.31
N GLN A 32 -16.92 32.80 -26.91
CA GLN A 32 -17.61 32.65 -25.62
C GLN A 32 -18.38 31.34 -25.50
N LYS A 33 -19.06 30.89 -26.55
CA LYS A 33 -19.73 29.58 -26.58
C LYS A 33 -18.74 28.41 -26.48
N ALA A 34 -17.62 28.49 -27.19
CA ALA A 34 -16.56 27.49 -27.13
C ALA A 34 -15.93 27.44 -25.73
N MET A 35 -15.68 28.59 -25.11
CA MET A 35 -15.17 28.71 -23.74
C MET A 35 -16.14 28.16 -22.70
N ALA A 36 -17.45 28.44 -22.84
CA ALA A 36 -18.48 27.86 -21.97
C ALA A 36 -18.48 26.33 -22.08
N LYS A 37 -18.48 25.80 -23.30
CA LYS A 37 -18.41 24.35 -23.54
C LYS A 37 -17.13 23.72 -22.97
N LEU A 38 -15.99 24.41 -23.08
CA LEU A 38 -14.74 23.95 -22.50
C LEU A 38 -14.85 23.88 -20.97
N ARG A 39 -15.38 24.93 -20.32
CA ARG A 39 -15.61 24.94 -18.87
C ARG A 39 -16.50 23.78 -18.42
N ASP A 40 -17.59 23.52 -19.13
CA ASP A 40 -18.48 22.40 -18.82
C ASP A 40 -17.76 21.05 -18.90
N LEU A 41 -16.91 20.85 -19.91
CA LEU A 41 -16.10 19.63 -20.05
C LEU A 41 -15.07 19.51 -18.92
N PHE A 42 -14.41 20.60 -18.54
CA PHE A 42 -13.49 20.62 -17.40
C PHE A 42 -14.20 20.28 -16.08
N MET A 43 -15.37 20.86 -15.83
CA MET A 43 -16.16 20.58 -14.64
C MET A 43 -16.64 19.12 -14.58
N ALA A 44 -17.08 18.57 -15.71
CA ALA A 44 -17.45 17.16 -15.80
C ALA A 44 -16.26 16.23 -15.51
N GLY A 45 -15.10 16.51 -16.11
CA GLY A 45 -13.89 15.74 -15.87
C GLY A 45 -13.41 15.84 -14.41
N LEU A 46 -13.50 17.02 -13.80
CA LEU A 46 -13.17 17.21 -12.37
C LEU A 46 -14.12 16.45 -11.45
N ALA A 47 -15.42 16.41 -11.76
CA ALA A 47 -16.38 15.63 -10.97
C ALA A 47 -16.09 14.12 -11.03
N GLU A 48 -15.68 13.62 -12.20
CA GLU A 48 -15.27 12.24 -12.40
C GLU A 48 -13.98 11.90 -11.66
N THR A 49 -12.96 12.75 -11.72
CA THR A 49 -11.72 12.53 -10.96
C THR A 49 -11.96 12.56 -9.45
N GLN A 50 -12.87 13.41 -8.96
CA GLN A 50 -13.28 13.40 -7.56
C GLN A 50 -13.99 12.10 -7.16
N LEU A 51 -14.81 11.53 -8.04
CA LEU A 51 -15.44 10.23 -7.81
C LEU A 51 -14.38 9.12 -7.73
N LEU A 52 -13.41 9.14 -8.63
CA LEU A 52 -12.27 8.22 -8.65
C LEU A 52 -11.47 8.29 -7.34
N CYS A 53 -11.16 9.50 -6.84
CA CYS A 53 -10.48 9.69 -5.57
C CYS A 53 -11.28 9.12 -4.38
N ARG A 54 -12.62 9.17 -4.44
CA ARG A 54 -13.48 8.57 -3.40
C ARG A 54 -13.47 7.05 -3.47
N GLU A 55 -13.54 6.50 -4.68
CA GLU A 55 -13.48 5.05 -4.93
C GLU A 55 -12.19 4.44 -4.39
N TYR A 56 -11.05 5.13 -4.60
CA TYR A 56 -9.73 4.70 -4.14
C TYR A 56 -9.29 5.33 -2.80
N SER A 57 -10.21 5.91 -2.02
CA SER A 57 -9.87 6.57 -0.75
C SER A 57 -9.21 5.64 0.28
N TRP A 58 -9.47 4.34 0.19
CA TRP A 58 -8.85 3.30 1.01
C TRP A 58 -7.34 3.15 0.76
N LEU A 59 -6.83 3.51 -0.42
CA LEU A 59 -5.37 3.55 -0.70
C LEU A 59 -4.67 4.53 0.25
N GLY A 60 -5.33 5.61 0.64
CA GLY A 60 -4.77 6.57 1.59
C GLY A 60 -4.50 5.96 2.97
N GLN A 61 -5.31 5.00 3.41
CA GLN A 61 -5.10 4.30 4.69
C GLN A 61 -3.89 3.37 4.62
N ILE A 62 -3.74 2.65 3.50
CA ILE A 62 -2.61 1.75 3.25
C ILE A 62 -1.32 2.58 3.13
N TYR A 63 -1.36 3.67 2.36
CA TYR A 63 -0.26 4.61 2.23
C TYR A 63 0.20 5.11 3.61
N GLN A 64 -0.72 5.59 4.45
CA GLN A 64 -0.39 6.03 5.80
C GLN A 64 0.21 4.92 6.65
N TYR A 65 -0.33 3.70 6.55
CA TYR A 65 0.19 2.55 7.28
C TYR A 65 1.64 2.27 6.91
N VAL A 66 1.95 2.10 5.62
CA VAL A 66 3.33 1.79 5.19
C VAL A 66 4.31 2.93 5.47
N HIS A 67 3.88 4.19 5.39
CA HIS A 67 4.72 5.34 5.71
C HIS A 67 4.91 5.56 7.22
N SER A 68 4.03 4.98 8.04
CA SER A 68 4.18 4.99 9.50
C SER A 68 5.00 3.82 10.04
N TRP A 69 5.32 2.84 9.17
CA TRP A 69 6.04 1.64 9.58
C TRP A 69 7.46 1.97 10.03
N SER A 70 7.87 1.35 11.13
CA SER A 70 9.19 1.53 11.71
C SER A 70 9.60 0.33 12.55
N ASP A 71 10.92 0.18 12.78
CA ASP A 71 11.47 -0.90 13.61
C ASP A 71 10.84 -0.97 15.01
N SER A 72 10.42 0.18 15.57
CA SER A 72 9.71 0.22 16.86
C SER A 72 8.35 -0.48 16.82
N GLN A 73 7.63 -0.41 15.69
CA GLN A 73 6.39 -1.15 15.52
C GLN A 73 6.65 -2.65 15.42
N LEU A 74 7.68 -3.04 14.65
CA LEU A 74 8.10 -4.44 14.56
C LEU A 74 8.52 -5.01 15.93
N GLU A 75 9.30 -4.27 16.71
CA GLU A 75 9.70 -4.70 18.06
C GLU A 75 8.51 -4.78 19.03
N SER A 76 7.51 -3.92 18.88
CA SER A 76 6.28 -4.01 19.69
C SER A 76 5.49 -5.30 19.44
N MET A 77 5.70 -5.95 18.29
CA MET A 77 5.05 -7.22 17.96
C MET A 77 5.74 -8.42 18.61
N ARG A 78 6.95 -8.26 19.14
CA ARG A 78 7.73 -9.35 19.73
C ARG A 78 6.97 -10.02 20.88
N GLY A 79 6.87 -11.33 20.85
CA GLY A 79 6.19 -12.13 21.87
C GLY A 79 4.66 -12.17 21.74
N LEU A 80 4.09 -11.61 20.67
CA LEU A 80 2.66 -11.78 20.37
C LEU A 80 2.32 -13.24 20.07
N PRO A 81 1.06 -13.68 20.30
CA PRO A 81 0.60 -15.00 19.87
C PRO A 81 0.78 -15.23 18.36
N ALA A 82 1.02 -16.47 17.94
CA ALA A 82 1.22 -16.84 16.54
C ALA A 82 0.05 -16.39 15.63
N GLU A 83 -1.19 -16.47 16.14
CA GLU A 83 -2.40 -16.05 15.42
C GLU A 83 -2.38 -14.56 15.03
N GLU A 84 -1.84 -13.70 15.90
CA GLU A 84 -1.75 -12.26 15.63
C GLU A 84 -0.77 -11.98 14.48
N TYR A 85 0.41 -12.61 14.49
CA TYR A 85 1.36 -12.50 13.38
C TYR A 85 0.73 -12.91 12.03
N VAL A 86 0.01 -14.03 12.02
CA VAL A 86 -0.68 -14.55 10.83
C VAL A 86 -1.75 -13.57 10.35
N SER A 87 -2.55 -13.01 11.27
CA SER A 87 -3.57 -12.01 10.97
C SER A 87 -2.97 -10.79 10.27
N HIS A 88 -1.82 -10.30 10.77
CA HIS A 88 -1.08 -9.20 10.15
C HIS A 88 -0.60 -9.54 8.74
N ILE A 89 0.06 -10.69 8.56
CA ILE A 89 0.58 -11.15 7.25
C ILE A 89 -0.56 -11.33 6.23
N LEU A 90 -1.65 -11.99 6.62
CA LEU A 90 -2.82 -12.18 5.74
C LEU A 90 -3.45 -10.86 5.31
N LYS A 91 -3.52 -9.89 6.24
CA LYS A 91 -4.00 -8.53 5.94
C LYS A 91 -3.09 -7.85 4.90
N LEU A 92 -1.77 -7.90 5.08
CA LEU A 92 -0.80 -7.30 4.13
C LEU A 92 -0.90 -7.95 2.75
N ARG A 93 -0.92 -9.28 2.68
CA ARG A 93 -1.07 -10.02 1.41
C ARG A 93 -2.40 -9.71 0.72
N THR A 94 -3.49 -9.56 1.49
CA THR A 94 -4.79 -9.14 0.96
C THR A 94 -4.71 -7.73 0.36
N TRP A 95 -4.04 -6.80 1.04
CA TRP A 95 -3.82 -5.45 0.52
C TRP A 95 -2.99 -5.45 -0.74
N VAL A 96 -1.90 -6.23 -0.83
CA VAL A 96 -1.10 -6.36 -2.05
C VAL A 96 -1.98 -6.79 -3.23
N VAL A 97 -2.81 -7.83 -3.06
CA VAL A 97 -3.73 -8.30 -4.12
C VAL A 97 -4.77 -7.24 -4.50
N GLN A 98 -5.26 -6.46 -3.54
CA GLN A 98 -6.22 -5.37 -3.82
C GLN A 98 -5.56 -4.21 -4.57
N VAL A 99 -4.37 -3.77 -4.13
CA VAL A 99 -3.61 -2.68 -4.74
C VAL A 99 -3.16 -3.04 -6.16
N GLN A 100 -2.76 -4.29 -6.40
CA GLN A 100 -2.41 -4.76 -7.75
C GLN A 100 -3.57 -4.75 -8.75
N LYS A 101 -4.83 -4.75 -8.28
CA LYS A 101 -6.02 -4.64 -9.13
C LYS A 101 -6.36 -3.19 -9.50
N VAL A 102 -5.73 -2.22 -8.86
CA VAL A 102 -5.93 -0.80 -9.16
C VAL A 102 -5.31 -0.50 -10.53
N PRO A 103 -6.05 0.18 -11.44
CA PRO A 103 -5.50 0.59 -12.72
C PRO A 103 -4.36 1.60 -12.50
N GLN A 104 -3.26 1.43 -13.23
CA GLN A 104 -2.14 2.39 -13.20
C GLN A 104 -2.55 3.76 -13.76
N VAL A 105 -3.43 3.77 -14.75
CA VAL A 105 -3.88 4.99 -15.42
C VAL A 105 -5.38 4.93 -15.65
N VAL A 106 -6.07 6.02 -15.35
CA VAL A 106 -7.50 6.20 -15.62
C VAL A 106 -7.71 7.44 -16.48
N ILE A 107 -8.42 7.27 -17.59
CA ILE A 107 -8.77 8.38 -18.49
C ILE A 107 -10.24 8.72 -18.25
N THR A 108 -10.54 10.01 -18.06
CA THR A 108 -11.93 10.45 -17.87
C THR A 108 -12.78 10.15 -19.10
N PHE A 109 -14.09 9.98 -18.93
CA PHE A 109 -15.00 9.62 -20.01
C PHE A 109 -14.96 10.62 -21.18
N ASN A 110 -14.82 11.91 -20.87
CA ASN A 110 -14.65 12.98 -21.87
C ASN A 110 -13.23 13.06 -22.47
N ARG A 111 -12.29 12.25 -21.98
CA ARG A 111 -10.87 12.17 -22.38
C ARG A 111 -10.07 13.45 -22.20
N PHE A 112 -10.54 14.35 -21.33
CA PHE A 112 -9.83 15.60 -21.02
C PHE A 112 -8.71 15.41 -19.99
N PHE A 113 -8.87 14.47 -19.07
CA PHE A 113 -7.89 14.21 -18.02
C PHE A 113 -7.41 12.77 -18.05
N LEU A 114 -6.12 12.63 -17.75
CA LEU A 114 -5.46 11.39 -17.44
C LEU A 114 -5.04 11.46 -15.98
N VAL A 115 -5.52 10.51 -15.18
CA VAL A 115 -5.12 10.34 -13.79
C VAL A 115 -4.11 9.22 -13.74
N ASP A 116 -2.88 9.57 -13.39
CA ASP A 116 -1.79 8.62 -13.19
C ASP A 116 -1.76 8.21 -11.70
N LEU A 117 -1.91 6.91 -11.45
CA LEU A 117 -1.84 6.29 -10.14
C LEU A 117 -0.55 5.49 -9.96
N ASP A 118 0.29 5.33 -11.00
CA ASP A 118 1.47 4.46 -10.95
C ASP A 118 2.43 4.90 -9.84
N GLY A 119 2.71 6.20 -9.73
CA GLY A 119 3.55 6.72 -8.64
C GLY A 119 3.05 6.35 -7.24
N LEU A 120 1.74 6.47 -7.00
CA LEU A 120 1.15 6.07 -5.73
C LEU A 120 1.26 4.56 -5.48
N LEU A 121 1.10 3.74 -6.52
CA LEU A 121 1.24 2.29 -6.40
C LEU A 121 2.70 1.88 -6.13
N GLN A 122 3.67 2.56 -6.73
CA GLN A 122 5.11 2.38 -6.45
C GLN A 122 5.49 2.81 -5.03
N ASP A 123 4.80 3.77 -4.44
CA ASP A 123 5.01 4.19 -3.05
C ASP A 123 4.34 3.25 -2.03
N ILE A 124 3.46 2.33 -2.47
CA ILE A 124 2.70 1.43 -1.59
C ILE A 124 3.19 -0.02 -1.69
N LEU A 125 3.36 -0.56 -2.90
CA LEU A 125 3.59 -1.99 -3.12
C LEU A 125 4.95 -2.49 -2.58
N PRO A 126 6.10 -1.83 -2.86
CA PRO A 126 7.38 -2.27 -2.32
C PRO A 126 7.45 -2.21 -0.78
N PRO A 127 7.01 -1.12 -0.11
CA PRO A 127 6.95 -1.09 1.35
C PRO A 127 6.03 -2.18 1.94
N LEU A 128 4.86 -2.44 1.34
CA LEU A 128 3.98 -3.53 1.81
C LEU A 128 4.68 -4.89 1.79
N ALA A 129 5.42 -5.18 0.72
CA ALA A 129 6.17 -6.43 0.59
C ALA A 129 7.30 -6.50 1.63
N SER A 130 8.04 -5.41 1.82
CA SER A 130 9.10 -5.33 2.84
C SER A 130 8.55 -5.59 4.25
N ILE A 131 7.39 -5.02 4.58
CA ILE A 131 6.76 -5.22 5.89
C ILE A 131 6.31 -6.67 6.09
N ASP A 132 5.77 -7.31 5.04
CA ASP A 132 5.42 -8.74 5.07
C ASP A 132 6.65 -9.59 5.40
N GLU A 133 7.77 -9.32 4.73
CA GLU A 133 9.04 -10.00 4.94
C GLU A 133 9.59 -9.77 6.36
N ASP A 134 9.54 -8.54 6.87
CA ASP A 134 10.01 -8.21 8.22
C ASP A 134 9.22 -8.98 9.30
N ILE A 135 7.89 -9.01 9.19
CA ILE A 135 7.02 -9.71 10.14
C ILE A 135 7.22 -11.22 10.04
N LEU A 136 7.35 -11.78 8.83
CA LEU A 136 7.65 -13.19 8.62
C LEU A 136 9.01 -13.58 9.23
N ALA A 137 10.03 -12.76 9.03
CA ALA A 137 11.36 -12.97 9.59
C ALA A 137 11.33 -12.94 11.13
N LEU A 138 10.57 -12.01 11.72
CA LEU A 138 10.38 -11.95 13.17
C LEU A 138 9.70 -13.24 13.69
N LEU A 139 8.59 -13.65 13.08
CA LEU A 139 7.88 -14.87 13.46
C LEU A 139 8.77 -16.12 13.36
N LEU A 140 9.55 -16.24 12.29
CA LEU A 140 10.50 -17.34 12.10
C LEU A 140 11.58 -17.34 13.19
N SER A 141 12.13 -16.16 13.51
CA SER A 141 13.16 -16.00 14.54
C SER A 141 12.62 -16.38 15.93
N GLU A 142 11.39 -16.00 16.26
CA GLU A 142 10.75 -16.34 17.53
C GLU A 142 10.47 -17.84 17.62
N THR A 143 9.93 -18.42 16.55
CA THR A 143 9.63 -19.86 16.48
C THR A 143 10.91 -20.69 16.63
N THR A 144 11.98 -20.26 15.97
CA THR A 144 13.30 -20.91 16.08
C THR A 144 13.83 -20.82 17.50
N LYS A 145 13.84 -19.62 18.09
CA LYS A 145 14.33 -19.40 19.47
C LYS A 145 13.54 -20.21 20.49
N ARG A 146 12.20 -20.22 20.40
CA ARG A 146 11.34 -21.03 21.29
C ARG A 146 11.61 -22.53 21.11
N SER A 147 11.80 -22.98 19.87
CA SER A 147 12.14 -24.39 19.58
C SER A 147 13.48 -24.80 20.19
N GLU A 148 14.52 -24.00 20.00
CA GLU A 148 15.86 -24.27 20.53
C GLU A 148 15.85 -24.29 22.07
N GLN A 149 15.17 -23.33 22.69
CA GLN A 149 15.03 -23.28 24.14
C GLN A 149 14.30 -24.53 24.66
N PHE A 150 13.19 -24.92 24.03
CA PHE A 150 12.42 -26.10 24.42
C PHE A 150 13.25 -27.39 24.29
N ILE A 151 14.00 -27.55 23.19
CA ILE A 151 14.90 -28.70 22.99
C ILE A 151 15.99 -28.75 24.06
N ALA A 152 16.63 -27.62 24.37
CA ALA A 152 17.68 -27.55 25.40
C ALA A 152 17.13 -27.91 26.79
N GLU A 153 15.93 -27.42 27.12
CA GLU A 153 15.26 -27.71 28.38
C GLU A 153 14.89 -29.19 28.50
N LEU A 154 14.31 -29.80 27.46
CA LEU A 154 14.04 -31.25 27.41
C LEU A 154 15.31 -32.09 27.53
N ALA A 155 16.38 -31.71 26.82
CA ALA A 155 17.67 -32.40 26.92
C ALA A 155 18.22 -32.36 28.35
N SER A 156 18.06 -31.24 29.05
CA SER A 156 18.47 -31.11 30.46
C SER A 156 17.68 -32.04 31.39
N VAL A 157 16.38 -32.21 31.15
CA VAL A 157 15.53 -33.13 31.93
C VAL A 157 15.92 -34.58 31.65
N LEU A 158 16.17 -34.94 30.39
CA LEU A 158 16.62 -36.27 30.03
C LEU A 158 17.96 -36.60 30.69
N GLN A 159 18.91 -35.66 30.72
CA GLN A 159 20.17 -35.86 31.44
C GLN A 159 19.98 -36.03 32.95
N LEU A 160 19.10 -35.24 33.58
CA LEU A 160 18.74 -35.42 34.99
C LEU A 160 18.13 -36.80 35.25
N TYR A 161 17.27 -37.28 34.34
CA TYR A 161 16.66 -38.60 34.44
C TYR A 161 17.67 -39.73 34.27
N MET A 162 18.61 -39.59 33.32
CA MET A 162 19.64 -40.61 33.04
C MET A 162 20.73 -40.69 34.11
N ASN A 163 21.05 -39.58 34.77
CA ASN A 163 22.16 -39.51 35.73
C ASN A 163 21.76 -39.81 37.18
N VAL A 164 20.46 -40.03 37.45
CA VAL A 164 19.96 -40.20 38.81
C VAL A 164 19.40 -41.60 38.96
N GLY A 165 19.95 -42.34 39.93
CA GLY A 165 19.39 -43.62 40.37
C GLY A 165 17.96 -43.47 40.91
N THR A 166 17.39 -44.55 41.45
CA THR A 166 15.99 -44.68 41.90
C THR A 166 15.55 -43.77 43.07
N ASP A 167 15.96 -42.50 43.12
CA ASP A 167 15.49 -41.51 44.08
C ASP A 167 14.11 -40.95 43.66
N ILE A 168 13.12 -41.19 44.52
CA ILE A 168 11.72 -40.81 44.32
C ILE A 168 11.54 -39.30 44.17
N PHE A 169 12.36 -38.48 44.87
CA PHE A 169 12.23 -37.02 44.80
C PHE A 169 12.65 -36.47 43.44
N THR A 170 13.67 -37.06 42.81
CA THR A 170 14.09 -36.67 41.47
C THR A 170 13.11 -37.13 40.39
N ILE A 171 12.52 -38.32 40.54
CA ILE A 171 11.46 -38.81 39.65
C ILE A 171 10.23 -37.88 39.70
N ALA A 172 9.80 -37.46 40.89
CA ALA A 172 8.69 -36.52 41.05
C ALA A 172 8.99 -35.16 40.40
N LYS A 173 10.19 -34.61 40.62
CA LYS A 173 10.62 -33.34 40.01
C LYS A 173 10.72 -33.41 38.48
N CYS A 174 11.18 -34.54 37.94
CA CYS A 174 11.20 -34.76 36.49
C CYS A 174 9.77 -34.86 35.92
N SER A 175 8.87 -35.57 36.60
CA SER A 175 7.47 -35.73 36.17
C SER A 175 6.73 -34.39 36.12
N GLN A 176 6.90 -33.55 37.14
CA GLN A 176 6.30 -32.21 37.18
C GLN A 176 6.83 -31.31 36.06
N LYS A 177 8.14 -31.35 35.77
CA LYS A 177 8.72 -30.62 34.64
C LYS A 177 8.20 -31.12 33.30
N LEU A 178 8.04 -32.44 33.15
CA LEU A 178 7.52 -33.05 31.93
C LEU A 178 6.09 -32.60 31.61
N GLU A 179 5.21 -32.54 32.62
CA GLU A 179 3.85 -32.01 32.48
C GLU A 179 3.85 -30.53 32.08
N HIS A 180 4.74 -29.71 32.67
CA HIS A 180 4.88 -28.32 32.26
C HIS A 180 5.31 -28.18 30.80
N TYR A 181 6.25 -29.02 30.34
CA TYR A 181 6.72 -29.02 28.96
C TYR A 181 5.70 -29.52 27.95
N GLN A 182 4.81 -30.45 28.34
CA GLN A 182 3.69 -30.82 27.49
C GLN A 182 2.80 -29.62 27.15
N GLY A 183 2.60 -28.70 28.09
CA GLY A 183 1.88 -27.44 27.83
C GLY A 183 2.61 -26.53 26.83
N GLN A 184 3.91 -26.31 27.03
CA GLN A 184 4.73 -25.49 26.11
C GLN A 184 4.85 -26.10 24.71
N MET A 185 4.80 -27.44 24.60
CA MET A 185 4.85 -28.14 23.33
C MET A 185 3.63 -27.83 22.46
N VAL A 186 2.44 -27.68 23.06
CA VAL A 186 1.22 -27.31 22.32
C VAL A 186 1.36 -25.92 21.72
N GLU A 187 1.80 -24.95 22.53
CA GLU A 187 2.03 -23.57 22.05
C GLU A 187 3.10 -23.55 20.95
N LEU A 188 4.23 -24.23 21.13
CA LEU A 188 5.28 -24.31 20.12
C LEU A 188 4.79 -24.97 18.82
N GLN A 189 3.98 -26.01 18.93
CA GLN A 189 3.37 -26.70 17.79
C GLN A 189 2.49 -25.76 16.99
N GLU A 190 1.70 -24.90 17.65
CA GLU A 190 0.92 -23.86 16.98
C GLU A 190 1.82 -22.91 16.18
N TYR A 191 2.87 -22.34 16.78
CA TYR A 191 3.80 -21.46 16.05
C TYR A 191 4.41 -22.15 14.82
N VAL A 192 4.85 -23.40 14.96
CA VAL A 192 5.44 -24.17 13.86
C VAL A 192 4.43 -24.45 12.76
N ASP A 193 3.21 -24.82 13.10
CA ASP A 193 2.16 -25.11 12.13
C ASP A 193 1.73 -23.84 11.37
N TYR A 194 1.69 -22.68 12.05
CA TYR A 194 1.43 -21.40 11.40
C TYR A 194 2.56 -20.97 10.47
N VAL A 195 3.82 -21.08 10.89
CA VAL A 195 4.96 -20.82 10.00
C VAL A 195 4.90 -21.72 8.76
N ARG A 196 4.52 -23.00 8.92
CA ARG A 196 4.35 -23.93 7.80
C ARG A 196 3.19 -23.54 6.88
N ALA A 197 2.10 -22.99 7.41
CA ALA A 197 0.95 -22.57 6.63
C ALA A 197 1.19 -21.27 5.83
N LEU A 198 2.16 -20.45 6.25
CA LEU A 198 2.48 -19.16 5.65
C LEU A 198 3.53 -19.21 4.52
N ASN A 199 4.33 -20.29 4.49
CA ASN A 199 5.34 -20.62 3.48
C ASN A 199 4.77 -21.49 2.37
#